data_AF-A0A3M2S2I4-F1
#
_entry.id   AF-A0A3M2S2I4-F1
#
_cell.length_a   1.000
_cell.length_b   1.000
_cell.length_c   1.000
_cell.angle_alpha   90.00
_cell.angle_beta   90.00
_cell.angle_gamma   90.00
#
_symmetry.space_group_name_H-M   'P 1'
#
loop_
_entity.id
_entity.type
_entity.pdbx_description
1 polymer ?
#
loop_
_entity_poly.entity_id
_entity_poly.type
_entity_poly.pdbx_seq_one_letter_code
_entity_poly.pdbx_strand_id
1 'polypeptide(L)' 'MHIFPRILNNRELMVQYSVRLSELQALKSVGEGAALVQLPEVSTTSFEQQAVLENGQTLVLAGFERTRAETSQDVRV' A
#
# COMPACT_ATOMS: atom_id res chain seq x y z
N MET A 1 1.56 -0.01 8.50
CA MET A 1 2.48 -1.15 8.58
C MET A 1 2.47 -1.63 10.01
N HIS A 2 2.31 -2.94 10.22
CA HIS A 2 2.38 -3.57 11.53
C HIS A 2 3.41 -4.69 11.50
N ILE A 3 4.19 -4.84 12.56
CA ILE A 3 5.25 -5.83 12.67
C ILE A 3 5.16 -6.47 14.05
N PHE A 4 5.26 -7.79 14.09
CA PHE A 4 5.31 -8.58 15.31
C PHE A 4 6.59 -9.44 15.31
N PRO A 5 7.64 -9.02 16.03
CA PRO A 5 8.89 -9.76 16.11
C PRO A 5 8.85 -10.80 17.23
N ARG A 6 9.51 -11.94 17.01
CA ARG A 6 9.76 -12.98 18.01
C ARG A 6 11.20 -13.48 17.89
N ILE A 7 11.96 -13.36 18.98
CA ILE A 7 13.31 -13.91 19.07
C ILE A 7 13.20 -15.45 19.11
N LEU A 8 13.95 -16.12 18.26
CA LEU A 8 14.11 -17.58 18.26
C LEU A 8 15.44 -17.95 18.92
N ASN A 9 15.84 -19.21 18.79
CA ASN A 9 17.16 -19.67 19.24
C ASN A 9 18.26 -19.20 18.26
N ASN A 10 19.52 -19.31 18.64
CA ASN A 10 20.67 -19.14 17.73
C ASN A 10 20.73 -17.80 16.95
N ARG A 11 20.29 -16.69 17.55
CA ARG A 11 20.30 -15.33 16.94
C ARG A 11 19.37 -15.17 15.73
N GLU A 12 18.37 -16.04 15.61
CA GLU A 12 17.33 -15.91 14.60
C GLU A 12 16.16 -15.05 15.13
N LEU A 13 15.56 -14.29 14.24
CA LEU A 13 14.38 -13.48 14.49
C LEU A 13 13.27 -13.90 13.53
N MET A 14 12.13 -14.28 14.09
CA MET A 14 10.92 -14.48 13.32
C MET A 14 10.13 -13.19 13.30
N VAL A 15 9.80 -12.71 12.12
CA VAL A 15 9.05 -11.47 11.92
C VAL A 15 7.78 -11.79 11.15
N GLN A 16 6.64 -11.56 11.79
CA GLN A 16 5.36 -11.47 11.10
C GLN A 16 5.09 -10.01 10.77
N TYR A 17 4.76 -9.70 9.52
CA TYR A 17 4.50 -8.32 9.12
C TYR A 17 3.22 -8.22 8.29
N SER A 18 2.56 -7.07 8.42
CA SER A 18 1.51 -6.63 7.51
C SER A 18 1.82 -5.26 6.95
N VAL A 19 1.88 -5.16 5.62
CA VAL A 19 2.08 -3.91 4.89
C VAL A 19 0.88 -3.72 3.98
N ARG A 20 0.27 -2.54 4.06
CA ARG A 20 -0.85 -2.14 3.21
C ARG A 20 -0.46 -0.87 2.46
N LEU A 21 -0.51 -0.93 1.14
CA LEU A 21 -0.32 0.18 0.23
C LEU A 21 -1.69 0.56 -0.31
N SER A 22 -2.13 1.80 -0.06
CA SER A 22 -3.40 2.32 -0.56
C SER A 22 -3.17 3.57 -1.40
N GLU A 23 -3.87 3.69 -2.51
CA GLU A 23 -3.80 4.87 -3.38
C GLU A 23 -5.20 5.31 -3.80
N LEU A 24 -5.48 6.60 -3.66
CA LEU A 24 -6.65 7.25 -4.20
C LEU A 24 -6.55 7.32 -5.74
N GLN A 25 -7.40 6.57 -6.42
CA GLN A 25 -7.50 6.55 -7.86
C GLN A 25 -8.25 7.78 -8.39
N ALA A 26 -9.39 8.09 -7.78
CA ALA A 26 -10.23 9.21 -8.16
C ALA A 26 -11.11 9.67 -6.99
N LEU A 27 -11.59 10.92 -7.07
CA LEU A 27 -12.67 11.45 -6.24
C LEU A 27 -13.84 11.78 -7.16
N LYS A 28 -14.91 10.99 -7.08
CA LYS A 28 -16.12 11.21 -7.87
C LYS A 28 -17.06 12.12 -7.10
N SER A 29 -17.47 13.21 -7.73
CA SER A 29 -18.51 14.09 -7.21
C SER A 29 -19.88 13.55 -7.60
N VAL A 30 -20.77 13.38 -6.62
CA VAL A 30 -22.16 12.98 -6.85
C VAL A 30 -23.08 13.94 -6.13
N GLY A 31 -24.14 14.40 -6.82
CA GLY A 31 -25.11 15.36 -6.31
C GLY A 31 -25.14 16.65 -7.12
N GLU A 32 -26.01 17.58 -6.72
CA GLU A 32 -26.23 18.85 -7.41
C GLU A 32 -26.17 20.03 -6.44
N GLY A 33 -25.67 21.18 -6.91
CA GLY A 33 -25.62 22.43 -6.15
C GLY A 33 -24.86 22.29 -4.83
N ALA A 34 -25.54 22.62 -3.72
CA ALA A 34 -24.98 22.57 -2.38
C ALA A 34 -24.94 21.14 -1.76
N ALA A 35 -25.53 20.15 -2.43
CA ALA A 35 -25.58 18.76 -1.95
C ALA A 35 -24.57 17.86 -2.69
N LEU A 36 -23.34 18.36 -2.90
CA LEU A 36 -22.27 17.61 -3.53
C LEU A 36 -21.55 16.73 -2.51
N VAL A 37 -21.42 15.43 -2.79
CA VAL A 37 -20.65 14.46 -1.99
C VAL A 37 -19.47 13.94 -2.80
N GLN A 38 -18.32 13.76 -2.14
CA GLN A 38 -17.13 13.15 -2.75
C GLN A 38 -17.04 11.68 -2.37
N LEU A 39 -17.03 10.81 -3.39
CA LEU A 39 -16.86 9.37 -3.25
C LEU A 39 -15.43 8.99 -3.69
N PRO A 40 -14.56 8.54 -2.76
CA PRO A 40 -13.21 8.12 -3.10
C PRO A 40 -13.18 6.72 -3.71
N GLU A 41 -12.46 6.57 -4.81
CA GLU A 41 -12.09 5.27 -5.37
C GLU A 41 -10.65 4.97 -4.94
N VAL A 42 -10.45 3.94 -4.10
CA VAL A 42 -9.14 3.62 -3.52
C VAL A 42 -8.72 2.22 -3.93
N SER A 43 -7.54 2.09 -4.54
CA SER A 43 -6.90 0.79 -4.75
C SER A 43 -6.07 0.42 -3.52
N THR A 44 -6.04 -0.86 -3.16
CA THR A 44 -5.28 -1.35 -2.00
C THR A 44 -4.56 -2.64 -2.35
N THR A 45 -3.26 -2.69 -2.05
CA THR A 45 -2.44 -3.89 -2.10
C THR A 45 -1.95 -4.20 -0.69
N SER A 46 -2.13 -5.44 -0.23
CA SER A 46 -1.74 -5.85 1.11
C SER A 46 -0.80 -7.06 1.05
N PHE A 47 0.23 -7.05 1.89
CA PHE A 47 1.19 -8.14 2.06
C PHE A 47 1.17 -8.56 3.53
N GLU A 48 0.88 -9.83 3.78
CA GLU A 48 0.87 -10.41 5.13
C GLU A 48 1.66 -11.71 5.11
N GLN A 49 2.86 -11.69 5.70
CA GLN A 49 3.77 -12.83 5.65
C GLN A 49 4.56 -12.97 6.95
N GLN A 50 5.19 -14.13 7.08
CA GLN A 50 6.10 -14.46 8.16
C GLN A 50 7.43 -14.88 7.56
N ALA A 51 8.52 -14.32 8.09
CA ALA A 51 9.88 -14.62 7.65
C ALA A 51 10.79 -14.87 8.86
N VAL A 52 11.79 -15.73 8.69
CA VAL A 52 12.87 -15.93 9.66
C VAL A 52 14.13 -15.27 9.11
N LEU A 53 14.81 -14.53 9.96
CA LEU A 53 15.96 -13.69 9.64
C LEU A 53 17.10 -14.02 10.61
N GLU A 54 18.33 -13.99 10.14
CA GLU A 54 19.47 -13.88 11.05
C GLU A 54 19.62 -12.45 11.57
N ASN A 55 20.14 -12.30 12.78
CA ASN A 55 20.43 -10.99 13.36
C ASN A 55 21.34 -10.16 12.43
N GLY A 56 20.94 -8.92 12.17
CA GLY A 56 21.70 -7.97 11.36
C GLY A 56 21.46 -8.05 9.85
N GLN A 57 20.61 -8.98 9.38
CA GLN A 57 20.26 -9.06 7.97
C GLN A 57 19.10 -8.14 7.59
N THR A 58 19.09 -7.71 6.32
CA THR A 58 18.02 -6.91 5.72
C THR A 58 17.02 -7.83 5.01
N LEU A 59 15.74 -7.74 5.36
CA LEU A 59 14.66 -8.46 4.68
C LEU A 59 14.03 -7.59 3.59
N VAL A 60 13.97 -8.10 2.36
CA VAL A 60 13.12 -7.55 1.31
C VAL A 60 11.71 -8.15 1.46
N LEU A 61 10.74 -7.32 1.84
CA LEU A 61 9.38 -7.75 2.19
C LEU A 61 8.52 -8.00 0.95
N ALA A 62 8.53 -7.06 0.00
CA ALA A 62 7.74 -7.14 -1.21
C ALA A 62 8.30 -6.18 -2.26
N GLY A 63 8.20 -6.59 -3.53
CA GLY A 63 8.32 -5.70 -4.68
C GLY A 63 6.93 -5.31 -5.18
N PHE A 64 6.68 -4.02 -5.33
CA PHE A 64 5.44 -3.51 -5.92
C PHE A 64 5.79 -2.39 -6.90
N GLU A 65 5.33 -2.53 -8.14
CA GLU A 65 5.50 -1.54 -9.20
C GLU A 65 4.15 -1.21 -9.80
N ARG A 66 3.87 0.07 -10.03
CA ARG A 66 2.65 0.55 -10.68
C ARG A 66 2.98 1.70 -11.64
N THR A 67 2.59 1.54 -12.89
CA THR A 67 2.76 2.56 -13.93
C THR A 67 1.47 3.36 -14.05
N ARG A 68 1.54 4.68 -13.88
CA ARG A 68 0.41 5.60 -14.11
C ARG A 68 0.59 6.26 -15.47
N ALA A 69 -0.32 6.01 -16.40
CA ALA A 69 -0.39 6.75 -17.65
C ALA A 69 -1.33 7.93 -17.46
N GLU A 70 -0.79 9.14 -17.33
CA GLU A 70 -1.60 10.36 -17.30
C GLU A 70 -1.71 10.93 -18.72
N THR A 71 -2.78 10.56 -19.43
CA THR A 71 -3.13 11.21 -20.68
C THR A 71 -3.74 12.58 -20.37
N SER A 72 -2.91 13.62 -20.36
CA SER A 72 -3.39 15.00 -20.32
C SER A 72 -3.96 15.36 -21.70
N GLN A 73 -5.26 15.19 -21.89
CA GLN A 73 -5.94 15.67 -23.09
C GLN A 73 -6.26 17.15 -22.88
N ASP A 74 -5.31 18.01 -23.27
CA ASP A 74 -5.49 19.46 -23.36
C ASP A 74 -6.48 19.75 -24.50
N VAL A 75 -7.77 19.81 -24.17
CA VAL A 75 -8.80 20.29 -25.10
C VAL A 75 -8.74 21.82 -25.09
N ARG A 76 -7.91 22.38 -25.97
CA ARG A 76 -7.99 23.78 -26.34
C ARG A 76 -9.02 23.95 -27.45
N VAL A 77 -10.04 24.75 -27.14
CA VAL A 77 -11.09 25.23 -28.06
C VAL A 77 -10.59 26.47 -28.79
#